data_AF-A0A968X8Z6-F1
#
_entry.id   AF-A0A968X8Z6-F1
#
_cell.length_a   1.000
_cell.length_b   1.000
_cell.length_c   1.000
_cell.angle_alpha   90.00
_cell.angle_beta   90.00
_cell.angle_gamma   90.00
#
_symmetry.space_group_name_H-M   'P 1'
#
loop_
_entity.id
_entity.type
_entity.pdbx_description
1 polymer ?
#
loop_
_entity_poly.entity_id
_entity_poly.type
_entity_poly.pdbx_seq_one_letter_code
_entity_poly.pdbx_strand_id
1 'polypeptide(L)'
;MSFPQSIGLIGLRDVRDYKVASGGSENLNTASPFNIKVESLVIRDFSEAEITELYAQHTQDTGQVFTPEVLAYEYTMGQPWLVNALARQCVEVIVPDRTIAIDGQHVQMAKENLI
;
A
#
# COMPACT_ATOMS: atom_id res chain seq x y z
N MET A 1 19.21 8.78 17.10
CA MET A 1 19.12 7.89 15.94
C MET A 1 17.70 7.35 15.91
N SER A 2 16.89 7.78 14.94
CA SER A 2 15.52 7.30 14.80
C SER A 2 15.54 5.95 14.10
N PHE A 3 14.90 4.95 14.70
CA PHE A 3 14.76 3.62 14.10
C PHE A 3 13.64 3.71 13.06
N PRO A 4 13.81 3.28 11.80
CA PRO A 4 12.70 3.27 10.86
C PRO A 4 11.62 2.31 11.37
N GLN A 5 10.43 2.83 11.65
CA GLN A 5 9.27 2.03 12.07
C GLN A 5 8.44 1.66 10.84
N SER A 6 8.96 0.76 10.00
CA SER A 6 8.18 0.25 8.87
C SER A 6 7.22 -0.84 9.36
N ILE A 7 5.91 -0.60 9.28
CA ILE A 7 4.89 -1.65 9.41
C ILE A 7 4.48 -2.06 7.99
N GLY A 8 4.91 -3.25 7.57
CA GLY A 8 4.39 -3.89 6.36
C GLY A 8 3.13 -4.67 6.67
N LEU A 9 1.96 -4.18 6.28
CA LEU A 9 0.71 -4.93 6.39
C LEU A 9 0.57 -5.83 5.15
N ILE A 10 1.04 -7.07 5.26
CA ILE A 10 0.80 -8.11 4.27
C ILE A 10 -0.62 -8.62 4.52
N GLY A 11 -1.52 -8.48 3.54
CA GLY A 11 -2.87 -9.04 3.63
C GLY A 11 -2.80 -10.53 3.98
N LEU A 12 -3.24 -10.89 5.18
CA LEU A 12 -3.40 -12.29 5.57
C LEU A 12 -4.56 -12.85 4.76
N ARG A 13 -4.24 -13.67 3.75
CA ARG A 13 -5.21 -14.52 3.08
C ARG A 13 -5.59 -15.63 4.06
N ASP A 14 -6.86 -15.71 4.43
CA ASP A 14 -7.34 -16.69 5.43
C ASP A 14 -7.05 -18.12 4.93
N VAL A 15 -6.37 -18.93 5.74
CA VAL A 15 -5.99 -20.32 5.43
C VAL A 15 -7.22 -21.23 5.29
N ARG A 16 -8.42 -20.73 5.63
CA ARG A 16 -9.69 -21.46 5.48
C ARG A 16 -10.03 -21.86 4.05
N ASP A 17 -9.48 -21.20 3.03
CA ASP A 17 -9.63 -21.65 1.64
C ASP A 17 -8.91 -22.97 1.34
N TYR A 18 -8.06 -23.47 2.24
CA TYR A 18 -7.34 -24.74 2.05
C TYR A 18 -8.04 -25.97 2.67
N LYS A 19 -9.11 -25.78 3.44
CA LYS A 19 -9.73 -26.86 4.24
C LYS A 19 -11.08 -27.37 3.70
N VAL A 20 -11.21 -27.46 2.38
CA VAL A 20 -12.29 -28.23 1.73
C VAL A 20 -11.75 -29.44 0.94
N ALA A 21 -10.45 -29.77 1.04
CA ALA A 21 -9.84 -30.90 0.32
C ALA A 21 -9.20 -32.00 1.21
N SER A 22 -9.27 -31.94 2.54
CA SER A 22 -8.71 -33.02 3.38
C SER A 22 -9.49 -33.17 4.69
N GLY A 23 -10.38 -34.16 4.72
CA GLY A 23 -11.04 -34.60 5.94
C GLY A 23 -10.03 -35.19 6.94
N GLY A 24 -10.22 -34.90 8.23
CA GLY A 24 -9.45 -35.52 9.32
C GLY A 24 -9.60 -34.76 10.64
N SER A 25 -9.97 -35.48 11.70
CA SER A 25 -10.58 -35.00 12.96
C SER A 25 -9.59 -34.55 14.06
N GLU A 26 -10.16 -33.74 14.96
CA GLU A 26 -9.98 -33.51 16.41
C GLU A 26 -8.60 -33.50 17.11
N ASN A 27 -8.48 -32.46 17.95
CA ASN A 27 -7.59 -32.29 19.11
C ASN A 27 -6.22 -31.67 18.84
N LEU A 28 -6.22 -30.36 18.59
CA LEU A 28 -5.11 -29.48 18.95
C LEU A 28 -5.62 -28.46 19.95
N ASN A 29 -4.95 -28.37 21.11
CA ASN A 29 -5.07 -27.30 22.12
C ASN A 29 -4.83 -25.93 21.46
N THR A 30 -5.82 -25.45 20.72
CA THR A 30 -5.73 -24.25 19.92
C THR A 30 -6.30 -23.12 20.76
N ALA A 31 -5.51 -22.05 20.91
CA ALA A 31 -5.99 -20.78 21.44
C ALA A 31 -7.42 -20.52 20.93
N SER A 32 -8.36 -20.28 21.86
CA SER A 32 -9.78 -20.14 21.55
C SER A 32 -9.96 -19.21 20.34
N PRO A 33 -10.71 -19.61 19.30
CA PRO A 33 -10.98 -18.78 18.12
C PRO A 33 -11.77 -17.50 18.49
N PHE A 34 -12.21 -17.37 19.74
CA PHE A 34 -12.84 -16.19 20.30
C PHE A 34 -11.84 -15.16 20.87
N ASN A 35 -10.52 -15.42 20.81
CA ASN A 35 -9.48 -14.42 21.07
C ASN A 35 -9.09 -13.68 19.77
N ILE A 36 -10.09 -13.15 19.06
CA ILE A 36 -9.83 -12.11 18.05
C ILE A 36 -9.65 -10.80 18.82
N LYS A 37 -8.51 -10.14 18.59
CA LYS A 37 -8.16 -8.87 19.22
C LYS A 37 -9.33 -7.89 19.15
N VAL A 38 -9.55 -7.25 20.29
CA VAL A 38 -10.74 -6.48 20.71
C VAL A 38 -11.10 -5.32 19.77
N GLU A 39 -10.25 -4.93 18.83
CA GLU A 39 -10.57 -3.97 17.75
C GLU A 39 -9.89 -4.40 16.45
N SER A 40 -10.66 -4.45 15.35
CA SER A 40 -10.10 -4.49 14.01
C SER A 40 -9.41 -3.14 13.76
N LEU A 41 -8.08 -3.13 13.76
CA LEU A 41 -7.29 -1.97 13.33
C LEU A 41 -7.55 -1.75 11.84
N VAL A 42 -8.53 -0.91 11.52
CA VAL A 42 -8.77 -0.44 10.15
C VAL A 42 -7.70 0.61 9.85
N ILE A 43 -6.91 0.39 8.80
CA ILE A 43 -6.06 1.44 8.25
C ILE A 43 -7.00 2.45 7.60
N ARG A 44 -7.04 3.68 8.11
CA ARG A 44 -7.80 4.77 7.50
C ARG A 44 -7.14 5.22 6.20
N ASP A 45 -7.91 5.91 5.38
CA ASP A 45 -7.40 6.57 4.18
C ASP A 45 -6.38 7.66 4.55
N PHE A 46 -5.44 7.87 3.64
CA PHE A 46 -4.49 8.97 3.69
C PHE A 46 -5.17 10.30 3.38
N SER A 47 -4.80 11.32 4.12
CA SER A 47 -5.04 12.70 3.69
C SER A 47 -4.10 13.10 2.56
N GLU A 48 -4.44 14.14 1.81
CA GLU A 48 -3.57 14.74 0.80
C GLU A 48 -2.18 15.10 1.34
N ALA A 49 -2.13 15.63 2.57
CA ALA A 49 -0.88 15.96 3.24
C ALA A 49 0.00 14.72 3.53
N GLU A 50 -0.61 13.60 3.91
CA GLU A 50 0.11 12.35 4.15
C GLU A 50 0.60 11.71 2.85
N ILE A 51 -0.15 11.84 1.75
CA ILE A 51 0.34 11.42 0.42
C ILE A 51 1.53 12.28 0.01
N THR A 52 1.46 13.60 0.26
CA THR A 52 2.56 14.52 -0.03
C THR A 52 3.81 14.14 0.75
N GLU A 53 3.66 13.86 2.06
CA GLU A 53 4.76 13.40 2.90
C GLU A 53 5.32 12.04 2.44
N LEU A 54 4.46 11.10 2.07
CA LEU A 54 4.86 9.79 1.54
C LEU A 54 5.73 9.92 0.28
N TYR A 55 5.36 10.80 -0.64
CA TYR A 55 6.14 11.01 -1.86
C TYR A 55 7.42 11.81 -1.61
N ALA A 56 7.41 12.73 -0.66
CA ALA A 56 8.63 13.41 -0.22
C ALA A 56 9.65 12.43 0.39
N GLN A 57 9.20 11.41 1.13
CA GLN A 57 10.08 10.33 1.62
C GLN A 57 10.71 9.56 0.46
N HIS A 58 9.92 9.18 -0.56
CA HIS A 58 10.47 8.54 -1.77
C HIS A 58 11.54 9.40 -2.45
N THR A 59 11.31 10.72 -2.58
CA THR A 59 12.31 11.63 -3.15
C THR A 59 13.57 11.71 -2.30
N GLN A 60 13.44 11.76 -0.97
CA GLN A 60 14.61 11.75 -0.07
C GLN A 60 15.41 10.44 -0.17
N ASP A 61 14.73 9.31 -0.26
CA ASP A 61 15.35 7.98 -0.26
C ASP A 61 15.99 7.62 -1.61
N THR A 62 15.40 8.07 -2.72
CA THR A 62 15.79 7.63 -4.07
C THR A 62 16.39 8.72 -4.95
N GLY A 63 16.21 9.99 -4.59
CA GLY A 63 16.55 11.15 -5.42
C GLY A 63 15.55 11.43 -6.55
N GLN A 64 14.56 10.57 -6.77
CA GLN A 64 13.55 10.76 -7.81
C GLN A 64 12.46 11.71 -7.30
N VAL A 65 12.38 12.90 -7.91
CA VAL A 65 11.43 13.94 -7.51
C VAL A 65 10.01 13.55 -7.93
N PHE A 66 9.06 13.66 -6.99
CA PHE A 66 7.63 13.62 -7.25
C PHE A 66 7.09 15.05 -7.14
N THR A 67 6.34 15.52 -8.15
CA THR A 67 5.70 16.85 -8.18
C THR A 67 4.15 16.88 -8.28
N PRO A 68 3.44 15.75 -8.52
CA PRO A 68 1.97 15.74 -8.64
C PRO A 68 1.25 15.09 -7.45
N GLU A 69 1.51 15.55 -6.23
CA GLU A 69 0.92 14.97 -5.01
C GLU A 69 -0.60 15.16 -4.95
N VAL A 70 -1.10 16.28 -5.49
CA VAL A 70 -2.53 16.63 -5.54
C VAL A 70 -3.33 15.64 -6.41
N LEU A 71 -2.80 15.27 -7.59
CA LEU A 71 -3.49 14.37 -8.52
C LEU A 71 -3.60 12.94 -7.97
N ALA A 72 -2.61 12.51 -7.19
CA ALA A 72 -2.67 11.21 -6.54
C ALA A 72 -3.80 11.14 -5.51
N TYR A 73 -4.03 12.20 -4.73
CA TYR A 73 -5.17 12.23 -3.83
C TYR A 73 -6.50 12.21 -4.60
N GLU A 74 -6.64 13.04 -5.65
CA GLU A 74 -7.87 13.11 -6.44
C GLU A 74 -8.28 11.76 -7.06
N TYR A 75 -7.34 10.98 -7.57
CA TYR A 75 -7.66 9.69 -8.20
C TYR A 75 -7.89 8.57 -7.20
N THR A 76 -7.34 8.67 -6.00
CA THR A 76 -7.36 7.57 -5.03
C THR A 76 -8.28 7.80 -3.85
N MET A 77 -8.70 9.04 -3.63
CA MET A 77 -9.42 9.48 -2.44
C MET A 77 -8.74 9.01 -1.14
N GLY A 78 -7.40 8.90 -1.15
CA GLY A 78 -6.61 8.48 0.01
C GLY A 78 -6.54 6.97 0.26
N GLN A 79 -7.20 6.14 -0.55
CA GLN A 79 -7.22 4.69 -0.32
C GLN A 79 -5.79 4.10 -0.33
N PRO A 80 -5.30 3.52 0.78
CA PRO A 80 -3.88 3.18 0.92
C PRO A 80 -3.37 2.22 -0.16
N TRP A 81 -4.20 1.26 -0.57
CA TRP A 81 -3.84 0.33 -1.64
C TRP A 81 -3.68 1.05 -2.99
N LEU A 82 -4.61 1.96 -3.31
CA LEU A 82 -4.61 2.63 -4.61
C LEU A 82 -3.52 3.70 -4.70
N VAL A 83 -3.25 4.43 -3.61
CA VAL A 83 -2.12 5.38 -3.50
C VAL A 83 -0.80 4.65 -3.79
N ASN A 84 -0.57 3.53 -3.12
CA ASN A 84 0.66 2.75 -3.31
C ASN A 84 0.75 2.13 -4.71
N ALA A 85 -0.36 1.64 -5.26
CA ALA A 85 -0.39 1.08 -6.62
C ALA A 85 -0.06 2.14 -7.68
N LEU A 86 -0.63 3.35 -7.55
CA LEU A 86 -0.40 4.46 -8.47
C LEU A 86 1.07 4.93 -8.42
N ALA A 87 1.63 5.09 -7.23
CA ALA A 87 3.03 5.47 -7.04
C ALA A 87 3.97 4.41 -7.61
N ARG A 88 3.71 3.14 -7.34
CA ARG A 88 4.48 2.02 -7.90
C ARG A 88 4.45 2.01 -9.42
N GLN A 89 3.29 2.24 -10.03
CA GLN A 89 3.16 2.29 -11.49
C GLN A 89 3.98 3.45 -12.09
N CYS A 90 3.99 4.62 -11.43
CA CYS A 90 4.82 5.74 -11.85
C CYS A 90 6.32 5.40 -11.79
N VAL A 91 6.78 4.85 -10.66
CA VAL A 91 8.20 4.62 -10.38
C VAL A 91 8.77 3.40 -11.13
N GLU A 92 8.02 2.30 -11.21
CA GLU A 92 8.54 1.04 -11.76
C GLU A 92 8.27 0.85 -13.25
N VAL A 93 7.20 1.46 -13.78
CA VAL A 93 6.72 1.18 -15.14
C VAL A 93 6.86 2.37 -16.06
N ILE A 94 6.38 3.54 -15.64
CA ILE A 94 6.30 4.72 -16.51
C ILE A 94 7.62 5.48 -16.52
N VAL A 95 8.22 5.70 -15.34
CA VAL A 95 9.46 6.46 -15.16
C VAL A 95 10.48 5.63 -14.37
N PRO A 96 10.99 4.52 -14.94
CA PRO A 96 11.98 3.68 -14.26
C PRO A 96 13.34 4.37 -14.08
N ASP A 97 13.65 5.37 -14.91
CA ASP A 97 14.83 6.21 -14.74
C ASP A 97 14.60 7.22 -13.61
N ARG A 98 15.26 6.99 -12.47
CA ARG A 98 15.13 7.80 -11.26
C ARG A 98 15.70 9.22 -11.39
N THR A 99 16.44 9.51 -12.45
CA THR A 99 16.92 10.87 -12.73
C THR A 99 15.83 11.75 -13.34
N ILE A 100 14.75 11.15 -13.83
CA ILE A 100 13.61 11.83 -14.41
C ILE A 100 12.55 12.04 -13.33
N ALA A 101 12.11 13.28 -13.18
CA ALA A 101 11.05 13.64 -12.25
C ALA A 101 9.70 13.05 -12.69
N ILE A 102 8.90 12.61 -11.72
CA ILE A 102 7.52 12.18 -11.92
C ILE A 102 6.64 13.43 -11.83
N ASP A 103 5.91 13.68 -12.91
CA ASP A 103 4.99 14.81 -13.09
C ASP A 103 3.53 14.32 -13.28
N GLY A 104 2.60 15.28 -13.39
CA GLY A 104 1.18 14.97 -13.48
C GLY A 104 0.78 14.14 -14.71
N GLN A 105 1.52 14.20 -15.81
CA GLN A 105 1.23 13.38 -16.99
C GLN A 105 1.55 11.91 -16.70
N HIS A 106 2.65 11.63 -16.01
CA HIS A 106 3.00 10.27 -15.60
C HIS A 106 1.95 9.67 -14.65
N VAL A 107 1.39 10.48 -13.75
CA VAL A 107 0.31 10.03 -12.84
C VAL A 107 -0.99 9.75 -13.58
N GLN A 108 -1.36 10.59 -14.54
CA GLN A 108 -2.52 10.33 -15.41
C GLN A 108 -2.35 9.02 -16.19
N MET A 109 -1.17 8.79 -16.77
CA MET A 109 -0.84 7.53 -17.45
C MET A 109 -0.88 6.34 -16.48
N ALA A 110 -0.42 6.51 -15.24
CA ALA A 110 -0.48 5.47 -14.22
C ALA A 110 -1.92 5.08 -13.89
N LYS A 111 -2.80 6.08 -13.76
CA LYS A 111 -4.22 5.87 -13.51
C LYS A 111 -4.90 5.10 -14.64
N GLU A 112 -4.65 5.47 -15.90
CA GLU A 112 -5.21 4.77 -17.07
C GLU A 112 -4.75 3.31 -17.20
N ASN A 113 -3.58 2.97 -16.66
CA ASN A 113 -3.10 1.59 -16.64
C ASN A 113 -3.72 0.75 -15.51
N LEU A 114 -4.26 1.38 -14.47
CA LEU A 114 -4.78 0.71 -13.28
C LEU A 114 -6.32 0.63 -13.25
N ILE A 115 -7.01 1.60 -13.86
CA ILE A 115 -8.46 1.83 -13.71
C ILE A 115 -9.13 2.15 -15.04
#